data_AF-A0ABD5G7B5-F1
#
_entry.id   AF-A0ABD5G7B5-F1
#
_cell.length_a   1.000
_cell.length_b   1.000
_cell.length_c   1.000
_cell.angle_alpha   90.00
_cell.angle_beta   90.00
_cell.angle_gamma   90.00
#
_symmetry.space_group_name_H-M   'P 1'
#
loop_
_entity.id
_entity.type
_entity.pdbx_description
1 polymer ?
#
loop_
_entity_poly.entity_id
_entity_poly.type
_entity_poly.pdbx_seq_one_letter_code
_entity_poly.pdbx_strand_id
1 'polypeptide(L)'
;MIRDFTRQALAWLLAVACIPFAGAADHPDPSYFVGRYWVVGRLPDSGTPYSGDLKVYLHEGEMALYWEVGDEVWTGRATFVESELVDTATQLRITVERDGHPYEGTLLWRNDLDNYPRVSGYIYDPKVDTDKPGLEAWFPNPESP
;
A
#
# COMPACT_ATOMS: atom_id res chain seq x y z
N MET A 1 -50.41 20.57 -23.32
CA MET A 1 -50.29 19.84 -22.04
C MET A 1 -49.45 18.55 -22.15
N ILE A 2 -49.55 17.74 -23.22
CA ILE A 2 -48.75 16.50 -23.38
C ILE A 2 -47.31 16.74 -23.92
N ARG A 3 -47.06 17.81 -24.68
CA ARG A 3 -45.73 18.12 -25.27
C ARG A 3 -44.70 18.67 -24.28
N ASP A 4 -45.15 19.24 -23.16
CA ASP A 4 -44.26 19.82 -22.15
C ASP A 4 -43.73 18.74 -21.19
N PHE A 5 -44.54 17.70 -20.95
CA PHE A 5 -44.20 16.55 -20.12
C PHE A 5 -43.09 15.69 -20.75
N THR A 6 -43.14 15.50 -22.07
CA THR A 6 -42.13 14.72 -22.82
C THR A 6 -40.78 15.43 -22.92
N ARG A 7 -40.74 16.77 -22.91
CA ARG A 7 -39.49 17.55 -22.86
C ARG A 7 -38.84 17.50 -21.48
N GLN A 8 -39.63 17.55 -20.40
CA GLN A 8 -39.11 17.43 -19.05
C GLN A 8 -38.58 16.01 -18.78
N ALA A 9 -39.30 14.97 -19.20
CA ALA A 9 -38.85 13.58 -19.05
C ALA A 9 -37.51 13.29 -19.77
N LEU A 10 -37.27 13.90 -20.94
CA LEU A 10 -36.01 13.75 -21.67
C LEU A 10 -34.83 14.50 -21.01
N ALA A 11 -35.11 15.65 -20.38
CA ALA A 11 -34.10 16.41 -19.63
C ALA A 11 -33.65 15.68 -18.35
N TRP A 12 -34.56 14.97 -17.68
CA TRP A 12 -34.22 14.12 -16.54
C TRP A 12 -33.43 12.87 -16.95
N LEU A 13 -33.73 12.27 -18.11
CA LEU A 13 -32.96 11.12 -18.63
C LEU A 13 -31.52 11.48 -19.03
N LEU A 14 -31.30 12.70 -19.55
CA LEU A 14 -29.97 13.20 -19.89
C LEU A 14 -29.14 13.59 -18.65
N ALA A 15 -29.78 13.99 -17.54
CA ALA A 15 -29.09 14.33 -16.30
C ALA A 15 -28.51 13.12 -15.55
N VAL A 16 -29.09 11.92 -15.73
CA VAL A 16 -28.58 10.67 -15.10
C VAL A 16 -27.38 10.08 -15.85
N ALA A 17 -27.18 10.42 -17.13
CA ALA A 17 -26.10 9.89 -17.95
C ALA A 17 -24.72 10.50 -17.67
N CYS A 18 -24.64 11.56 -16.86
CA CYS A 18 -23.40 12.25 -16.50
C CYS A 18 -23.04 12.07 -15.02
N ILE A 19 -23.35 10.93 -14.41
CA ILE A 19 -22.68 10.55 -13.16
C ILE A 19 -21.30 10.04 -13.57
N PRO A 20 -20.20 10.77 -13.32
CA PRO A 20 -18.87 10.20 -13.49
C PRO A 20 -18.79 8.97 -12.61
N PHE A 21 -18.63 7.79 -13.22
CA PHE A 21 -18.11 6.63 -12.51
C PHE A 21 -16.70 7.02 -12.09
N ALA A 22 -16.54 7.41 -10.82
CA ALA A 22 -15.24 7.33 -10.18
C ALA A 22 -14.91 5.83 -10.14
N GLY A 23 -14.16 5.37 -11.15
CA GLY A 23 -13.58 4.03 -11.10
C GLY A 23 -12.60 4.03 -9.94
N ALA A 24 -12.93 3.31 -8.86
CA ALA A 24 -11.94 3.01 -7.83
C ALA A 24 -10.71 2.41 -8.51
N ALA A 25 -9.51 2.84 -8.13
CA ALA A 25 -8.31 2.20 -8.63
C ALA A 25 -8.37 0.70 -8.31
N ASP A 26 -8.36 -0.13 -9.35
CA ASP A 26 -8.47 -1.58 -9.22
C ASP A 26 -7.15 -2.11 -8.67
N HIS A 27 -7.07 -2.26 -7.34
CA HIS A 27 -5.91 -2.86 -6.69
C HIS A 27 -6.00 -4.38 -6.73
N PRO A 28 -4.87 -5.10 -6.76
CA PRO A 28 -4.88 -6.55 -6.70
C PRO A 28 -5.48 -7.02 -5.36
N ASP A 29 -5.98 -8.25 -5.36
CA ASP A 29 -6.39 -8.92 -4.13
C ASP A 29 -5.23 -8.91 -3.10
N PRO A 30 -5.44 -8.53 -1.83
CA PRO A 30 -4.40 -8.52 -0.80
C PRO A 30 -3.65 -9.86 -0.65
N SER A 31 -4.29 -10.99 -0.97
CA SER A 31 -3.66 -12.31 -0.97
C SER A 31 -2.48 -12.42 -1.94
N TYR A 32 -2.40 -11.55 -2.95
CA TYR A 32 -1.27 -11.46 -3.88
C TYR A 32 0.06 -11.13 -3.19
N PHE A 33 0.01 -10.48 -2.02
CA PHE A 33 1.18 -10.11 -1.23
C PHE A 33 1.49 -11.11 -0.11
N VAL A 34 0.61 -12.09 0.14
CA VAL A 34 0.85 -13.09 1.19
C VAL A 34 2.07 -13.93 0.84
N GLY A 35 2.97 -14.09 1.81
CA GLY A 35 4.19 -14.84 1.61
C GLY A 35 5.32 -14.36 2.51
N ARG A 36 6.52 -14.75 2.14
CA ARG A 36 7.75 -14.36 2.84
C ARG A 36 8.66 -13.59 1.90
N TYR A 37 9.39 -12.66 2.49
CA TYR A 37 10.25 -11.74 1.77
C TYR A 37 11.56 -11.58 2.53
N TRP A 38 12.67 -11.45 1.82
CA TRP A 38 13.84 -10.77 2.36
C TRP A 38 13.60 -9.28 2.30
N VAL A 39 13.98 -8.58 3.36
CA VAL A 39 13.93 -7.12 3.41
C VAL A 39 15.34 -6.55 3.47
N VAL A 40 15.53 -5.44 2.78
CA VAL A 40 16.72 -4.60 2.89
C VAL A 40 16.25 -3.16 3.00
N GLY A 41 16.77 -2.45 4.00
CA GLY A 41 16.37 -1.08 4.23
C GLY A 41 17.43 -0.25 4.95
N ARG A 42 17.04 0.99 5.26
CA ARG A 42 17.78 1.89 6.15
C ARG A 42 16.82 2.67 7.02
N LEU A 43 17.22 2.89 8.26
CA LEU A 43 16.41 3.63 9.23
C LEU A 43 16.29 5.11 8.87
N PRO A 44 15.16 5.76 9.20
CA PRO A 44 15.03 7.22 9.13
C PRO A 44 16.10 7.93 9.94
N ASP A 45 16.56 9.07 9.45
CA ASP A 45 17.55 10.00 10.03
C ASP A 45 18.96 9.45 10.30
N SER A 46 19.10 8.34 11.02
CA SER A 46 20.38 7.68 11.28
C SER A 46 21.00 7.10 10.00
N GLY A 47 20.16 6.68 9.05
CA GLY A 47 20.60 6.00 7.83
C GLY A 47 21.23 4.63 8.07
N THR A 48 21.14 4.09 9.29
CA THR A 48 21.67 2.77 9.64
C THR A 48 21.00 1.71 8.76
N PRO A 49 21.76 0.91 7.99
CA PRO A 49 21.18 -0.13 7.15
C PRO A 49 20.69 -1.30 8.00
N TYR A 50 19.69 -2.01 7.49
CA TYR A 50 19.21 -3.26 8.08
C TYR A 50 18.81 -4.24 6.98
N SER A 51 18.81 -5.52 7.33
CA SER A 51 18.27 -6.59 6.51
C SER A 51 17.65 -7.66 7.40
N GLY A 52 16.68 -8.39 6.89
CA GLY A 52 15.99 -9.42 7.65
C GLY A 52 14.94 -10.15 6.80
N ASP A 53 14.00 -10.76 7.48
CA ASP A 53 12.86 -11.44 6.89
C ASP A 53 11.56 -10.70 7.21
N LEU A 54 10.62 -10.73 6.28
CA LEU A 54 9.27 -10.23 6.43
C LEU A 54 8.30 -11.35 6.07
N LYS A 55 7.33 -11.59 6.95
CA LYS A 55 6.16 -12.40 6.67
C LYS A 55 4.95 -11.50 6.49
N VAL A 56 4.27 -11.65 5.36
CA VAL A 56 2.98 -11.02 5.06
C VAL A 56 1.90 -12.09 5.11
N TYR A 57 0.84 -11.84 5.87
CA TYR A 57 -0.28 -12.76 6.01
C TYR A 57 -1.59 -11.99 6.14
N LEU A 58 -2.72 -12.64 5.85
CA LEU A 58 -4.02 -12.02 6.04
C LEU A 58 -4.49 -12.19 7.49
N HIS A 59 -4.95 -11.10 8.07
CA HIS A 59 -5.66 -11.08 9.35
C HIS A 59 -6.92 -10.23 9.18
N GLU A 60 -8.09 -10.84 9.36
CA GLU A 60 -9.39 -10.16 9.19
C GLU A 60 -9.58 -9.49 7.80
N GLY A 61 -8.91 -10.01 6.76
CA GLY A 61 -8.96 -9.47 5.40
C GLY A 61 -7.94 -8.38 5.10
N GLU A 62 -7.16 -7.95 6.10
CA GLU A 62 -6.06 -6.98 5.94
C GLU A 62 -4.71 -7.67 5.89
N MET A 63 -3.72 -7.03 5.25
CA MET A 63 -2.34 -7.52 5.26
C MET A 63 -1.67 -7.16 6.58
N ALA A 64 -1.41 -8.17 7.40
CA ALA A 64 -0.56 -8.06 8.58
C ALA A 64 0.89 -8.37 8.21
N LEU A 65 1.81 -7.67 8.86
CA LEU A 65 3.24 -7.67 8.57
C LEU A 65 4.01 -8.05 9.84
N TYR A 66 4.98 -8.93 9.71
CA TYR A 66 5.85 -9.38 10.80
C TYR A 66 7.28 -9.46 10.30
N TRP A 67 8.16 -8.62 10.85
CA TRP A 67 9.57 -8.58 10.50
C TRP A 67 10.43 -9.26 11.57
N GLU A 68 11.46 -9.95 11.12
CA GLU A 68 12.58 -10.43 11.94
C GLU A 68 13.86 -9.75 11.42
N VAL A 69 14.40 -8.80 12.18
CA VAL A 69 15.56 -7.98 11.78
C VAL A 69 16.64 -8.09 12.86
N GLY A 70 17.62 -8.97 12.63
CA GLY A 70 18.60 -9.31 13.66
C GLY A 70 17.91 -10.00 14.85
N ASP A 71 18.09 -9.44 16.04
CA ASP A 71 17.43 -9.89 17.27
C ASP A 71 16.11 -9.13 17.56
N GLU A 72 15.71 -8.21 16.68
CA GLU A 72 14.49 -7.41 16.81
C GLU A 72 13.33 -8.04 16.02
N VAL A 73 12.12 -7.86 16.55
CA VAL A 73 10.87 -8.23 15.89
C VAL A 73 10.01 -6.98 15.76
N TRP A 74 9.53 -6.71 14.55
CA TRP A 74 8.63 -5.58 14.29
C TRP A 74 7.29 -6.11 13.77
N THR A 75 6.22 -5.35 14.01
CA THR A 75 4.88 -5.74 13.56
C THR A 75 4.17 -4.59 12.89
N GLY A 76 3.22 -4.90 12.00
CA GLY A 76 2.59 -3.86 11.22
C GLY A 76 1.42 -4.32 10.38
N ARG A 77 0.94 -3.41 9.53
CA ARG A 77 -0.14 -3.64 8.57
C ARG A 77 0.15 -2.90 7.28
N ALA A 78 -0.39 -3.39 6.16
CA ALA A 78 -0.39 -2.71 4.88
C ALA A 78 -1.81 -2.51 4.35
N THR A 79 -2.08 -1.35 3.78
CA THR A 79 -3.34 -1.03 3.09
C THR A 79 -3.06 -0.33 1.76
N PHE A 80 -3.98 -0.48 0.80
CA PHE A 80 -3.92 0.25 -0.45
C PHE A 80 -4.42 1.69 -0.25
N VAL A 81 -3.68 2.64 -0.81
CA VAL A 81 -4.04 4.06 -0.81
C VAL A 81 -3.81 4.61 -2.22
N GLU A 82 -4.75 5.40 -2.72
CA GLU A 82 -4.58 6.11 -3.99
C GLU A 82 -3.52 7.21 -3.85
N SER A 83 -2.66 7.35 -4.85
CA SER A 83 -1.67 8.42 -4.88
C SER A 83 -2.33 9.76 -5.18
N GLU A 84 -2.08 10.75 -4.33
CA GLU A 84 -2.52 12.13 -4.56
C GLU A 84 -1.71 12.81 -5.69
N LEU A 85 -0.55 12.26 -6.05
CA LEU A 85 0.40 12.86 -7.00
C LEU A 85 0.28 12.28 -8.40
N VAL A 86 -0.15 11.02 -8.52
CA VAL A 86 -0.22 10.29 -9.78
C VAL A 86 -1.59 9.63 -9.86
N ASP A 87 -2.42 10.15 -10.76
CA ASP A 87 -3.76 9.62 -11.01
C ASP A 87 -3.71 8.11 -11.29
N THR A 88 -4.65 7.36 -10.71
CA THR A 88 -4.77 5.89 -10.78
C THR A 88 -3.63 5.05 -10.18
N ALA A 89 -2.54 5.67 -9.68
CA ALA A 89 -1.49 4.90 -9.02
C ALA A 89 -1.92 4.50 -7.61
N THR A 90 -1.87 3.20 -7.31
CA THR A 90 -2.12 2.69 -5.96
C THR A 90 -0.80 2.34 -5.29
N GLN A 91 -0.58 2.89 -4.10
CA GLN A 91 0.56 2.59 -3.25
C GLN A 91 0.13 1.76 -2.04
N LEU A 92 1.09 1.09 -1.42
CA LEU A 92 0.91 0.50 -0.10
C LEU A 92 1.28 1.54 0.95
N ARG A 93 0.34 1.86 1.83
CA ARG A 93 0.65 2.51 3.09
C ARG A 93 0.85 1.44 4.15
N ILE A 94 1.99 1.49 4.84
CA ILE A 94 2.26 0.57 5.94
C ILE A 94 2.34 1.31 7.26
N THR A 95 1.96 0.62 8.33
CA THR A 95 2.27 1.00 9.71
C THR A 95 3.24 -0.02 10.27
N VAL A 96 4.27 0.43 10.97
CA VAL A 96 5.28 -0.43 11.61
C VAL A 96 5.43 0.00 13.06
N GLU A 97 5.37 -0.94 13.99
CA GLU A 97 5.71 -0.73 15.39
C GLU A 97 7.06 -1.38 15.65
N ARG A 98 8.03 -0.56 16.09
CA ARG A 98 9.39 -0.98 16.43
C ARG A 98 9.75 -0.42 17.80
N ASP A 99 10.07 -1.29 18.76
CA ASP A 99 10.41 -0.90 20.13
C ASP A 99 9.40 0.07 20.79
N GLY A 100 8.11 -0.10 20.49
CA GLY A 100 7.03 0.78 20.95
C GLY A 100 6.96 2.13 20.25
N HIS A 101 7.76 2.35 19.21
CA HIS A 101 7.76 3.55 18.39
C HIS A 101 7.04 3.30 17.05
N PRO A 102 6.02 4.10 16.70
CA PRO A 102 5.29 3.94 15.45
C PRO A 102 6.05 4.61 14.29
N TYR A 103 6.11 3.90 13.18
CA TYR A 103 6.54 4.40 11.88
C TYR A 103 5.44 4.16 10.85
N GLU A 104 5.48 4.95 9.79
CA GLU A 104 4.70 4.71 8.59
C GLU A 104 5.62 4.50 7.39
N GLY A 105 5.08 3.87 6.36
CA GLY A 105 5.75 3.80 5.07
C GLY A 105 4.80 4.02 3.91
N THR A 106 5.35 4.59 2.86
CA THR A 106 4.69 4.74 1.56
C THR A 106 5.50 3.97 0.54
N LEU A 107 4.97 2.84 0.09
CA LEU A 107 5.66 1.90 -0.78
C LEU A 107 4.94 1.77 -2.11
N LEU A 108 5.73 1.82 -3.17
CA LEU A 108 5.29 1.42 -4.49
C LEU A 108 5.38 -0.10 -4.60
N TRP A 109 4.44 -0.66 -5.32
CA TRP A 109 4.49 -2.06 -5.70
C TRP A 109 4.32 -2.20 -7.20
N ARG A 110 4.84 -3.28 -7.75
CA ARG A 110 4.63 -3.67 -9.14
C ARG A 110 4.67 -5.19 -9.26
N ASN A 111 3.97 -5.71 -10.27
CA ASN A 111 4.19 -7.07 -10.71
C ASN A 111 5.53 -7.17 -11.46
N ASP A 112 6.25 -8.27 -11.28
CA ASP A 112 7.48 -8.59 -11.99
C ASP A 112 7.24 -9.82 -12.90
N LEU A 113 8.21 -10.16 -13.75
CA LEU A 113 8.05 -11.23 -14.75
C LEU A 113 7.91 -12.64 -14.15
N ASP A 114 8.25 -12.79 -12.88
CA ASP A 114 8.07 -14.02 -12.09
C ASP A 114 6.69 -14.12 -11.42
N ASN A 115 5.81 -13.14 -11.65
CA ASN A 115 4.46 -13.06 -11.07
C ASN A 115 4.45 -12.92 -9.54
N TYR A 116 5.48 -12.26 -8.98
CA TYR A 116 5.50 -11.85 -7.58
C TYR A 116 5.54 -10.32 -7.45
N PRO A 117 4.96 -9.77 -6.37
CA PRO A 117 5.06 -8.34 -6.11
C PRO A 117 6.51 -7.97 -5.74
N ARG A 118 6.99 -6.88 -6.34
CA ARG A 118 8.17 -6.15 -5.88
C ARG A 118 7.71 -4.89 -5.20
N VAL A 119 8.07 -4.72 -3.93
CA VAL A 119 7.65 -3.60 -3.10
C VAL A 119 8.87 -2.81 -2.67
N SER A 120 8.79 -1.49 -2.77
CA SER A 120 9.85 -0.61 -2.26
C SER A 120 9.35 0.80 -2.01
N GLY A 121 9.90 1.49 -1.02
CA GLY A 121 9.56 2.88 -0.77
C GLY A 121 10.24 3.48 0.43
N TYR A 122 9.57 4.47 1.01
CA TYR A 122 10.08 5.27 2.13
C TYR A 122 9.42 4.85 3.43
N ILE A 123 10.20 4.91 4.52
CA ILE A 123 9.74 4.77 5.90
C ILE A 123 9.99 6.09 6.62
N TYR A 124 9.07 6.55 7.46
CA TYR A 124 9.17 7.82 8.18
C TYR A 124 8.42 7.76 9.51
N ASP A 125 8.74 8.70 10.41
CA ASP A 125 7.96 8.88 11.64
C ASP A 125 6.74 9.76 11.32
N PRO A 126 5.50 9.32 11.61
CA PRO A 126 4.31 10.12 11.31
C PRO A 126 4.09 11.30 12.28
N LYS A 127 4.80 11.37 13.40
CA LYS A 127 4.60 12.37 14.47
C LYS A 127 5.65 13.49 14.46
N VAL A 128 6.78 13.29 13.79
CA VAL A 128 7.83 14.30 13.69
C VAL A 128 8.28 14.46 12.24
N ASP A 129 8.71 15.67 11.89
CA ASP A 129 9.33 15.90 10.60
C ASP A 129 10.60 15.04 10.49
N THR A 130 10.58 14.11 9.53
CA THR A 130 11.70 13.23 9.23
C THR A 130 12.61 13.94 8.22
N ASP A 131 13.81 14.36 8.65
CA ASP A 131 14.77 15.07 7.79
C ASP A 131 15.26 14.18 6.65
N LYS A 132 15.53 12.90 6.96
CA LYS A 132 15.96 11.90 5.97
C LYS A 132 15.06 10.66 6.08
N PRO A 133 14.14 10.44 5.13
CA PRO A 133 13.29 9.25 5.19
C PRO A 133 14.16 8.00 5.15
N GLY A 134 13.71 6.97 5.87
CA GLY A 134 14.19 5.61 5.71
C GLY A 134 13.79 5.04 4.35
N LEU A 135 14.34 3.88 4.02
CA LEU A 135 14.00 3.14 2.81
C LEU A 135 13.77 1.68 3.15
N GLU A 136 12.90 1.01 2.41
CA GLU A 136 12.75 -0.44 2.48
C GLU A 136 12.41 -1.01 1.11
N ALA A 137 12.94 -2.20 0.80
CA ALA A 137 12.59 -2.99 -0.36
C ALA A 137 12.34 -4.46 0.07
N TRP A 138 11.31 -5.07 -0.51
CA TRP A 138 10.90 -6.44 -0.24
C TRP A 138 11.17 -7.31 -1.47
N PHE A 139 11.91 -8.39 -1.24
CA PHE A 139 12.27 -9.38 -2.26
C PHE A 139 11.61 -10.70 -1.89
N PRO A 140 10.69 -11.23 -2.72
CA PRO A 140 10.07 -12.53 -2.49
C PRO A 140 11.11 -13.61 -2.18
N ASN A 141 10.90 -14.32 -1.05
CA ASN A 141 11.74 -15.42 -0.61
C ASN A 141 11.00 -16.74 -0.89
N PRO A 142 11.38 -17.50 -1.93
CA PRO A 142 10.68 -18.72 -2.32
C PRO A 142 11.01 -19.93 -1.44
N GLU A 143 12.00 -19.83 -0.53
CA GLU A 143 12.59 -20.97 0.16
C GLU A 143 12.04 -21.20 1.58
N SER A 144 11.15 -20.35 2.05
CA SER A 144 10.67 -20.43 3.44
C SER A 144 9.18 -20.84 3.52
N PRO A 145 8.83 -21.86 4.33
CA PRO A 145 7.54 -22.55 4.29
C PRO A 145 6.32 -21.73 4.69
#